data_AF-A0A5E4R0E5-F1
#
_entry.id   AF-A0A5E4R0E5-F1
#
_cell.length_a   1.000
_cell.length_b   1.000
_cell.length_c   1.000
_cell.angle_alpha   90.00
_cell.angle_beta   90.00
_cell.angle_gamma   90.00
#
_symmetry.space_group_name_H-M   'P 1'
#
loop_
_entity.id
_entity.type
_entity.pdbx_description
1 polymer ?
#
loop_
_entity_poly.entity_id
_entity_poly.type
_entity_poly.pdbx_seq_one_letter_code
_entity_poly.pdbx_strand_id
1 'polypeptide(L)'
;MQEDGKLPLKRVELSLTKFNDVAIPHHLDLLRQHKANILKYEELGQYARVRSEQTHARRVASQLRSLLGELEALRRGVRPPDRARFDALTQGSRERTLAAIMDYLGVIERSCIALVDSSRPSTHPRPLRTDRSQCALDGLRGHRARHSAAAGGPAGDIDPGARGGLGRMERAAE
;
A
#
# COMPACT_ATOMS: atom_id res chain seq x y z
N MET A 1 -8.59 -38.46 32.01
CA MET A 1 -9.52 -37.47 31.43
C MET A 1 -9.74 -37.87 29.98
N GLN A 2 -10.92 -38.40 29.66
CA GLN A 2 -11.24 -38.89 28.32
C GLN A 2 -11.43 -37.70 27.38
N GLU A 3 -10.71 -37.73 26.26
CA GLU A 3 -10.73 -36.65 25.25
C GLU A 3 -11.91 -36.83 24.29
N ASP A 4 -13.13 -36.86 24.83
CA ASP A 4 -14.37 -37.25 24.12
C ASP A 4 -14.86 -36.26 23.04
N GLY A 5 -14.09 -35.19 22.75
CA GLY A 5 -14.44 -34.17 21.75
C GLY A 5 -13.41 -33.97 20.64
N LYS A 6 -12.27 -34.67 20.65
CA LYS A 6 -11.19 -34.41 19.67
C LYS A 6 -11.28 -35.29 18.44
N LEU A 7 -11.18 -34.65 17.29
CA LEU A 7 -11.31 -35.27 15.98
C LEU A 7 -9.98 -35.93 15.57
N PRO A 8 -10.02 -37.14 14.99
CA PRO A 8 -8.86 -37.72 14.34
C PRO A 8 -8.51 -36.93 13.08
N LEU A 9 -7.24 -36.95 12.67
CA LEU A 9 -6.77 -36.21 11.50
C LEU A 9 -7.60 -36.47 10.24
N LYS A 10 -7.98 -37.74 10.00
CA LYS A 10 -8.80 -38.16 8.86
C LYS A 10 -10.10 -37.37 8.68
N ARG A 11 -10.69 -36.89 9.77
CA ARG A 11 -11.96 -36.13 9.73
C ARG A 11 -11.76 -34.67 9.31
N VAL A 12 -10.55 -34.15 9.43
CA VAL A 12 -10.21 -32.76 9.06
C VAL A 12 -9.42 -32.67 7.76
N GLU A 13 -9.07 -33.80 7.13
CA GLU A 13 -8.30 -33.86 5.87
C GLU A 13 -8.97 -33.10 4.72
N LEU A 14 -10.29 -33.20 4.57
CA LEU A 14 -11.01 -32.45 3.53
C LEU A 14 -10.89 -30.93 3.75
N SER A 15 -11.04 -30.48 5.00
CA SER A 15 -10.87 -29.06 5.34
C SER A 15 -9.44 -28.61 5.07
N LEU A 16 -8.43 -29.42 5.43
CA LEU A 16 -7.02 -29.13 5.15
C LEU A 16 -6.74 -28.98 3.66
N THR A 17 -7.26 -29.90 2.84
CA THR A 17 -7.14 -29.86 1.38
C THR A 17 -7.72 -28.56 0.84
N LYS A 18 -8.92 -28.17 1.30
CA LYS A 18 -9.55 -26.90 0.91
C LYS A 18 -8.72 -25.67 1.26
N PHE A 19 -8.12 -25.64 2.46
CA PHE A 19 -7.24 -24.52 2.85
C PHE A 19 -5.99 -24.47 1.99
N ASN A 20 -5.30 -25.59 1.84
CA ASN A 20 -4.00 -25.67 1.20
C ASN A 20 -4.04 -25.49 -0.32
N ASP A 21 -5.08 -26.03 -0.97
CA ASP A 21 -5.10 -26.13 -2.43
C ASP A 21 -6.01 -25.08 -3.08
N VAL A 22 -6.94 -24.49 -2.30
CA VAL A 22 -7.94 -23.56 -2.85
C VAL A 22 -7.92 -22.20 -2.16
N ALA A 23 -8.26 -22.15 -0.87
CA ALA A 23 -8.55 -20.88 -0.20
C ALA A 23 -7.31 -20.00 -0.02
N ILE A 24 -6.21 -20.57 0.49
CA ILE A 24 -4.97 -19.82 0.70
C ILE A 24 -4.32 -19.43 -0.63
N PRO A 25 -4.12 -20.35 -1.60
CA PRO A 25 -3.56 -19.98 -2.91
C PRO A 25 -4.34 -18.86 -3.60
N HIS A 26 -5.67 -18.93 -3.60
CA HIS A 26 -6.50 -17.89 -4.22
C HIS A 26 -6.27 -16.50 -3.62
N HIS A 27 -6.25 -16.38 -2.29
CA HIS A 27 -6.02 -15.09 -1.64
C HIS A 27 -4.56 -14.63 -1.73
N LEU A 28 -3.60 -15.54 -1.82
CA LEU A 28 -2.20 -15.20 -2.11
C LEU A 28 -2.06 -14.55 -3.49
N ASP A 29 -2.71 -15.11 -4.52
CA ASP A 29 -2.69 -14.56 -5.86
C ASP A 29 -3.32 -13.16 -5.93
N LEU A 30 -4.46 -12.97 -5.27
CA LEU A 30 -5.10 -11.66 -5.17
C LEU A 30 -4.20 -10.63 -4.48
N LEU A 31 -3.55 -11.00 -3.37
CA LEU A 31 -2.66 -10.09 -2.65
C LEU A 31 -1.45 -9.70 -3.51
N ARG A 32 -0.87 -10.67 -4.22
CA ARG A 32 0.23 -10.44 -5.18
C ARG A 32 -0.20 -9.50 -6.30
N GLN A 33 -1.40 -9.69 -6.85
CA GLN A 33 -1.93 -8.83 -7.91
C GLN A 33 -2.14 -7.39 -7.43
N HIS A 34 -2.78 -7.19 -6.27
CA HIS A 34 -2.96 -5.84 -5.72
C HIS A 34 -1.63 -5.17 -5.42
N LYS A 35 -0.64 -5.91 -4.89
CA LYS A 35 0.72 -5.40 -4.70
C LYS A 35 1.33 -4.92 -6.02
N ALA A 36 1.25 -5.70 -7.09
CA ALA A 36 1.78 -5.32 -8.40
C ALA A 36 1.08 -4.07 -8.96
N ASN A 37 -0.24 -3.97 -8.77
CA ASN A 37 -1.01 -2.80 -9.19
C ASN A 37 -0.65 -1.54 -8.40
N ILE A 38 -0.41 -1.65 -7.09
CA ILE A 38 0.04 -0.52 -6.25
C ILE A 38 1.32 0.07 -6.83
N LEU A 39 2.36 -0.75 -7.03
CA LEU A 39 3.65 -0.31 -7.56
C LEU A 39 3.48 0.34 -8.94
N LYS A 40 2.73 -0.32 -9.83
CA LYS A 40 2.44 0.20 -11.17
C LYS A 40 1.75 1.57 -11.13
N TYR A 41 0.74 1.75 -10.28
CA TYR A 41 0.01 3.02 -10.21
C TYR A 41 0.78 4.12 -9.47
N GLU A 42 1.68 3.76 -8.55
CA GLU A 42 2.61 4.70 -7.92
C GLU A 42 3.59 5.29 -8.95
N GLU A 43 4.19 4.45 -9.80
CA GLU A 43 5.08 4.90 -10.88
C GLU A 43 4.38 5.84 -11.88
N LEU A 44 3.08 5.62 -12.10
CA LEU A 44 2.26 6.45 -13.00
C LEU A 44 1.67 7.70 -12.32
N GLY A 45 1.93 7.94 -11.03
CA GLY A 45 1.34 9.06 -10.28
C GLY A 45 -0.18 8.97 -10.07
N GLN A 46 -0.78 7.79 -10.24
CA GLN A 46 -2.23 7.57 -10.17
C GLN A 46 -2.70 7.31 -8.73
N TYR A 47 -2.46 8.27 -7.82
CA TYR A 47 -2.66 8.09 -6.37
C TYR A 47 -4.08 7.70 -5.93
N ALA A 48 -5.11 8.10 -6.68
CA ALA A 48 -6.48 7.65 -6.40
C ALA A 48 -6.64 6.14 -6.57
N ARG A 49 -6.01 5.56 -7.61
CA ARG A 49 -6.01 4.11 -7.84
C ARG A 49 -5.14 3.39 -6.82
N VAL A 50 -3.98 3.95 -6.47
CA VAL A 50 -3.12 3.42 -5.39
C VAL A 50 -3.93 3.24 -4.10
N ARG A 51 -4.67 4.25 -3.66
CA ARG A 51 -5.50 4.16 -2.43
C ARG A 51 -6.59 3.08 -2.54
N SER A 52 -7.20 2.93 -3.72
CA SER A 52 -8.17 1.86 -3.96
C SER A 52 -7.53 0.49 -3.82
N GLU A 53 -6.40 0.25 -4.51
CA GLU A 53 -5.68 -1.01 -4.45
C GLU A 53 -5.17 -1.33 -3.04
N GLN A 54 -4.67 -0.34 -2.29
CA GLN A 54 -4.29 -0.51 -0.89
C GLN A 54 -5.48 -0.93 -0.01
N THR A 55 -6.67 -0.40 -0.27
CA THR A 55 -7.89 -0.80 0.43
C THR A 55 -8.25 -2.26 0.13
N HIS A 56 -8.15 -2.68 -1.13
CA HIS A 56 -8.40 -4.06 -1.53
C HIS A 56 -7.34 -5.02 -0.95
N ALA A 57 -6.05 -4.69 -1.07
CA ALA A 57 -4.96 -5.46 -0.51
C ALA A 57 -5.10 -5.63 1.01
N ARG A 58 -5.48 -4.56 1.74
CA ARG A 58 -5.75 -4.63 3.18
C ARG A 58 -6.87 -5.62 3.50
N ARG A 59 -7.95 -5.65 2.71
CA ARG A 59 -9.04 -6.62 2.89
C ARG A 59 -8.56 -8.05 2.68
N VAL A 60 -7.81 -8.30 1.60
CA VAL A 60 -7.25 -9.63 1.30
C VAL A 60 -6.28 -10.09 2.39
N ALA A 61 -5.41 -9.20 2.88
CA ALA A 61 -4.50 -9.50 3.99
C ALA A 61 -5.27 -9.87 5.28
N SER A 62 -6.41 -9.22 5.55
CA SER A 62 -7.28 -9.59 6.68
C SER A 62 -7.95 -10.95 6.47
N GLN A 63 -8.37 -11.29 5.25
CA GLN A 63 -8.91 -12.63 4.93
C GLN A 63 -7.87 -13.73 5.16
N LEU A 64 -6.63 -13.52 4.70
CA LEU A 64 -5.52 -14.44 4.95
C LEU A 64 -5.26 -14.65 6.45
N ARG A 65 -5.31 -13.59 7.27
CA ARG A 65 -5.20 -13.70 8.73
C ARG A 65 -6.35 -14.50 9.35
N SER A 66 -7.57 -14.33 8.84
CA SER A 66 -8.73 -15.14 9.27
C SER A 66 -8.49 -16.63 8.99
N LEU A 67 -8.02 -16.97 7.78
CA LEU A 67 -7.73 -18.36 7.41
C LEU A 67 -6.65 -18.98 8.32
N LEU A 68 -5.62 -18.20 8.71
CA LEU A 68 -4.62 -18.67 9.68
C LEU A 68 -5.26 -18.95 11.07
N GLY A 69 -6.16 -18.07 11.53
CA GLY A 69 -6.89 -18.27 12.78
C GLY A 69 -7.82 -19.48 12.74
N GLU A 70 -8.47 -19.73 11.60
CA GLU A 70 -9.30 -20.92 11.37
C GLU A 70 -8.46 -22.20 11.36
N LEU A 71 -7.28 -22.19 10.73
CA LEU A 71 -6.34 -23.32 10.79
C LEU A 71 -5.90 -23.62 12.22
N GLU A 72 -5.66 -22.58 13.03
CA GLU A 72 -5.30 -22.76 14.43
C GLU A 72 -6.47 -23.28 15.27
N ALA A 73 -7.69 -22.83 15.00
CA ALA A 73 -8.90 -23.38 15.61
C ALA A 73 -9.10 -24.85 15.25
N LEU A 74 -8.89 -25.22 13.98
CA LEU A 74 -8.94 -26.59 13.51
C LEU A 74 -7.90 -27.46 14.23
N ARG A 75 -6.66 -26.96 14.37
CA ARG A 75 -5.59 -27.63 15.12
C ARG A 75 -5.97 -27.95 16.57
N ARG A 76 -6.66 -27.03 17.27
CA ARG A 76 -7.10 -27.26 18.65
C ARG A 76 -8.07 -28.43 18.77
N GLY A 77 -8.92 -28.64 17.76
CA GLY A 77 -9.86 -29.76 17.66
C GLY A 77 -9.23 -31.10 17.30
N VAL A 78 -7.97 -31.13 16.86
CA VAL A 78 -7.24 -32.36 16.52
C VAL A 78 -6.64 -33.01 17.76
N ARG A 79 -6.72 -34.34 17.81
CA ARG A 79 -6.13 -35.17 18.87
C ARG A 79 -4.63 -34.90 19.03
N PRO A 80 -4.08 -34.85 20.26
CA PRO A 80 -2.66 -34.53 20.47
C PRO A 80 -1.66 -35.35 19.64
N PRO A 81 -1.83 -36.69 19.46
CA PRO A 81 -0.91 -37.48 18.64
C PRO A 81 -0.89 -37.07 17.16
N ASP A 82 -2.01 -36.56 16.64
CA ASP A 82 -2.18 -36.19 15.24
C ASP A 82 -1.70 -34.76 14.94
N ARG A 83 -1.43 -33.95 15.97
CA ARG A 83 -1.10 -32.52 15.80
C ARG A 83 0.22 -32.28 15.07
N ALA A 84 1.23 -33.11 15.32
CA ALA A 84 2.52 -32.99 14.64
C ALA A 84 2.36 -33.18 13.12
N ARG A 85 1.55 -34.16 12.72
CA ARG A 85 1.22 -34.40 11.31
C ARG A 85 0.38 -33.27 10.71
N PHE A 86 -0.59 -32.75 11.46
CA PHE A 86 -1.37 -31.58 11.06
C PHE A 86 -0.48 -30.36 10.79
N ASP A 87 0.48 -30.10 11.68
CA ASP A 87 1.39 -28.97 11.54
C ASP A 87 2.28 -29.13 10.32
N ALA A 88 2.84 -30.32 10.09
CA ALA A 88 3.62 -30.60 8.88
C ALA A 88 2.81 -30.37 7.58
N LEU A 89 1.54 -30.76 7.56
CA LEU A 89 0.66 -30.57 6.40
C LEU A 89 0.25 -29.11 6.16
N THR A 90 0.32 -28.25 7.17
CA THR A 90 -0.12 -26.85 7.07
C THR A 90 1.02 -25.84 7.05
N GLN A 91 2.24 -26.27 7.41
CA GLN A 91 3.41 -25.42 7.55
C GLN A 91 3.67 -24.57 6.29
N GLY A 92 3.75 -25.19 5.12
CA GLY A 92 4.03 -24.46 3.87
C GLY A 92 2.96 -23.43 3.51
N SER A 93 1.69 -23.68 3.84
CA SER A 93 0.62 -22.70 3.62
C SER A 93 0.69 -21.54 4.62
N ARG A 94 1.04 -21.81 5.89
CA ARG A 94 1.23 -20.77 6.92
C ARG A 94 2.42 -19.87 6.57
N GLU A 95 3.56 -20.46 6.24
CA GLU A 95 4.79 -19.74 5.89
C GLU A 95 4.58 -18.84 4.66
N ARG A 96 4.01 -19.37 3.57
CA ARG A 96 3.69 -18.58 2.37
C ARG A 96 2.74 -17.44 2.67
N THR A 97 1.73 -17.67 3.52
CA THR A 97 0.76 -16.64 3.92
C THR A 97 1.44 -15.52 4.71
N LEU A 98 2.24 -15.86 5.71
CA LEU A 98 2.95 -14.87 6.52
C LEU A 98 3.95 -14.08 5.67
N ALA A 99 4.71 -14.76 4.82
CA ALA A 99 5.66 -14.13 3.91
C ALA A 99 4.96 -13.13 2.97
N ALA A 100 3.84 -13.51 2.35
CA ALA A 100 3.10 -12.62 1.45
C ALA A 100 2.52 -11.39 2.18
N ILE A 101 2.01 -11.56 3.40
CA ILE A 101 1.52 -10.44 4.22
C ILE A 101 2.67 -9.50 4.57
N MET A 102 3.81 -10.03 5.01
CA MET A 102 4.99 -9.22 5.34
C MET A 102 5.52 -8.45 4.12
N ASP A 103 5.58 -9.12 2.96
CA ASP A 103 6.00 -8.51 1.70
C ASP A 103 5.08 -7.36 1.28
N TYR A 104 3.76 -7.54 1.40
CA TYR A 104 2.79 -6.46 1.20
C TYR A 104 3.00 -5.29 2.18
N LEU A 105 3.17 -5.57 3.48
CA LEU A 105 3.39 -4.52 4.48
C LEU A 105 4.67 -3.72 4.19
N GLY A 106 5.73 -4.37 3.71
CA GLY A 106 6.96 -3.70 3.30
C GLY A 106 6.76 -2.75 2.12
N VAL A 107 5.82 -3.02 1.21
CA VAL A 107 5.45 -2.05 0.15
C VAL A 107 4.83 -0.81 0.76
N ILE A 108 3.85 -0.98 1.65
CA ILE A 108 3.17 0.14 2.31
C ILE A 108 4.14 1.00 3.11
N GLU A 109 5.07 0.38 3.84
CA GLU A 109 6.09 1.09 4.61
C GLU A 109 6.95 2.01 3.72
N ARG A 110 7.44 1.49 2.58
CA ARG A 110 8.22 2.28 1.62
C ARG A 110 7.43 3.46 1.05
N SER A 111 6.17 3.23 0.69
CA SER A 111 5.29 4.30 0.19
C SER A 111 5.07 5.40 1.23
N CYS A 112 4.89 5.04 2.52
CA CYS A 112 4.74 6.00 3.62
C CYS A 112 6.01 6.84 3.84
N ILE A 113 7.20 6.22 3.81
CA ILE A 113 8.47 6.92 3.97
C ILE A 113 8.65 7.98 2.87
N ALA A 114 8.41 7.60 1.60
CA ALA A 114 8.52 8.53 0.46
C ALA A 114 7.58 9.75 0.58
N LEU A 115 6.35 9.55 1.09
CA LEU A 115 5.42 10.65 1.34
C LEU A 115 5.88 11.58 2.46
N VAL A 116 6.49 11.04 3.53
CA VAL A 116 7.01 11.86 4.63
C VAL A 116 8.25 12.65 4.20
N ASP A 117 9.16 12.04 3.44
CA ASP A 117 10.38 12.70 2.97
C ASP A 117 10.07 13.84 1.99
N SER A 118 9.11 13.64 1.09
CA SER A 118 8.62 14.71 0.19
C SER A 118 7.85 15.82 0.92
N SER A 119 7.37 15.57 2.14
CA SER A 119 6.67 16.56 2.97
C SER A 119 7.62 17.37 3.87
N ARG A 120 8.91 17.00 3.97
CA ARG A 120 9.89 17.78 4.74
C ARG A 120 10.21 19.07 3.98
N PRO A 121 9.99 20.25 4.56
CA PRO A 121 10.44 21.50 3.94
C PRO A 121 11.96 21.45 3.84
N SER A 122 12.49 21.72 2.64
CA SER A 122 13.92 21.90 2.44
C SER A 122 14.42 22.97 3.41
N THR A 123 15.10 22.57 4.47
CA THR A 123 15.88 23.46 5.33
C THR A 123 17.13 23.88 4.57
N HIS A 124 16.94 24.65 3.50
CA HIS A 124 18.02 25.49 3.03
C HIS A 124 18.30 26.52 4.13
N PRO A 125 19.53 26.59 4.67
CA PRO A 125 19.89 27.69 5.54
C PRO A 125 19.82 28.95 4.69
N ARG A 126 18.78 29.77 4.92
CA ARG A 126 18.73 31.14 4.42
C ARG A 126 19.98 31.83 4.98
N PRO A 127 20.90 32.36 4.15
CA PRO A 127 22.03 33.09 4.68
C PRO A 127 21.48 34.30 5.44
N LEU A 128 21.76 34.34 6.74
CA LEU A 128 21.48 35.49 7.58
C LEU A 128 22.20 36.69 6.97
N ARG A 129 21.46 37.70 6.52
CA ARG A 129 22.00 39.02 6.24
C ARG A 129 22.57 39.55 7.55
N THR A 130 23.89 39.49 7.70
CA THR A 130 24.61 40.27 8.70
C THR A 130 24.51 41.73 8.31
N ASP A 131 23.63 42.46 8.98
CA ASP A 131 23.72 43.91 9.08
C ASP A 131 25.04 44.22 9.81
N ARG A 132 26.03 44.66 9.05
CA ARG A 132 27.24 45.27 9.61
C ARG A 132 27.26 46.72 9.19
N SER A 133 26.42 47.50 9.85
CA SER A 133 26.65 48.94 9.99
C SER A 133 27.97 49.19 10.73
N GLN A 134 28.97 49.72 10.02
CA GLN A 134 29.95 50.61 10.63
C GLN A 134 30.47 51.64 9.61
N CYS A 135 30.43 52.89 10.05
CA CYS A 135 30.54 54.13 9.31
C CYS A 135 31.95 54.51 8.84
N ALA A 136 31.96 55.51 7.94
CA ALA A 136 33.01 56.50 7.65
C ALA A 136 34.21 56.00 6.83
N LEU A 137 34.67 56.64 5.75
CA LEU A 137 34.47 58.01 5.23
C LEU A 137 34.91 58.05 3.74
N ASP A 138 34.55 59.17 3.11
CA ASP A 138 35.06 59.76 1.88
C ASP A 138 34.47 59.34 0.51
N GLY A 139 33.79 60.34 -0.09
CA GLY A 139 34.40 60.91 -1.28
C GLY A 139 33.63 60.83 -2.60
N LEU A 140 32.57 61.66 -2.70
CA LEU A 140 32.24 62.48 -3.87
C LEU A 140 31.74 61.85 -5.20
N ARG A 141 30.64 62.49 -5.66
CA ARG A 141 30.21 62.79 -7.03
C ARG A 141 29.42 61.74 -7.82
N GLY A 142 28.19 62.13 -8.15
CA GLY A 142 27.83 62.36 -9.54
C GLY A 142 26.67 61.54 -10.10
N HIS A 143 25.47 62.12 -10.03
CA HIS A 143 24.24 61.72 -10.74
C HIS A 143 24.43 61.46 -12.25
N ARG A 144 23.85 60.36 -12.77
CA ARG A 144 22.76 60.35 -13.78
C ARG A 144 22.39 58.94 -14.28
N ALA A 145 21.21 58.90 -14.93
CA ALA A 145 20.54 57.83 -15.68
C ALA A 145 19.59 56.97 -14.83
N ARG A 146 18.26 57.14 -14.87
CA ARG A 146 17.26 57.02 -15.97
C ARG A 146 17.10 55.60 -16.53
N HIS A 147 15.82 55.28 -16.79
CA HIS A 147 15.23 54.14 -17.51
C HIS A 147 14.90 52.92 -16.61
N SER A 148 13.63 52.59 -16.33
CA SER A 148 12.44 52.32 -17.18
C SER A 148 12.36 50.84 -17.61
N ALA A 149 11.11 50.36 -17.68
CA ALA A 149 10.61 49.12 -18.29
C ALA A 149 10.71 47.85 -17.40
N ALA A 150 9.57 47.30 -16.96
CA ALA A 150 8.73 46.29 -17.64
C ALA A 150 9.07 44.89 -17.09
N ALA A 151 8.19 43.91 -16.94
CA ALA A 151 6.96 43.64 -17.66
C ALA A 151 6.00 42.83 -16.77
N GLY A 152 4.70 42.99 -17.03
CA GLY A 152 3.68 42.02 -16.64
C GLY A 152 3.62 40.84 -17.62
N GLY A 153 2.97 39.77 -17.18
CA GLY A 153 2.57 38.63 -18.01
C GLY A 153 1.80 37.61 -17.16
N PRO A 154 0.46 37.52 -17.30
CA PRO A 154 -0.37 36.58 -16.55
C PRO A 154 -0.62 35.25 -17.30
N ALA A 155 -1.16 34.30 -16.51
CA ALA A 155 -2.02 33.14 -16.82
C ALA A 155 -2.63 33.13 -18.23
N GLY A 156 -2.82 32.00 -18.92
CA GLY A 156 -3.23 30.67 -18.45
C GLY A 156 -4.57 30.36 -19.11
N ASP A 157 -4.64 29.33 -19.95
CA ASP A 157 -5.86 28.79 -20.58
C ASP A 157 -5.58 27.30 -20.85
N ILE A 158 -6.14 26.36 -20.09
CA ILE A 158 -7.52 25.82 -20.11
C ILE A 158 -7.85 25.10 -21.42
N ASP A 159 -7.78 23.77 -21.30
CA ASP A 159 -8.32 22.73 -22.15
C ASP A 159 -9.81 22.49 -21.81
N PRO A 160 -10.70 22.33 -22.81
CA PRO A 160 -11.94 21.62 -22.58
C PRO A 160 -12.18 20.51 -23.63
N GLY A 161 -12.09 19.27 -23.16
CA GLY A 161 -13.29 18.44 -23.04
C GLY A 161 -13.70 17.61 -24.27
N ALA A 162 -13.62 16.29 -24.14
CA ALA A 162 -14.41 15.35 -24.92
C ALA A 162 -15.22 14.44 -23.99
N ARG A 163 -16.54 14.65 -24.04
CA ARG A 163 -17.61 13.85 -23.45
C ARG A 163 -17.87 12.60 -24.30
N GLY A 164 -18.45 11.57 -23.68
CA GLY A 164 -19.45 10.71 -24.34
C GLY A 164 -19.34 9.23 -24.03
N GLY A 165 -20.43 8.63 -23.54
CA GLY A 165 -20.59 7.18 -23.55
C GLY A 165 -21.43 6.58 -22.42
N LEU A 166 -22.68 7.03 -22.26
CA LEU A 166 -23.70 6.30 -21.50
C LEU A 166 -24.17 5.11 -22.34
N GLY A 167 -24.09 3.90 -21.79
CA GLY A 167 -24.67 2.68 -22.34
C GLY A 167 -25.43 1.91 -21.27
N ARG A 168 -26.75 2.10 -21.26
CA ARG A 168 -27.77 1.33 -20.52
C ARG A 168 -28.18 0.11 -21.38
N MET A 169 -28.72 -0.93 -20.75
CA MET A 169 -29.46 -2.12 -21.26
C MET A 169 -28.75 -3.43 -20.86
N GLU A 170 -29.39 -4.51 -20.41
CA GLU A 170 -30.79 -4.83 -20.12
C GLU A 170 -30.84 -6.10 -19.24
N ARG A 171 -32.03 -6.42 -18.73
CA ARG A 171 -32.37 -7.62 -17.97
C ARG A 171 -32.72 -8.78 -18.92
N ALA A 172 -32.48 -10.01 -18.47
CA ALA A 172 -33.28 -11.23 -18.69
C ALA A 172 -32.70 -12.29 -17.70
N ALA A 173 -33.42 -12.93 -16.78
CA ALA A 173 -34.43 -13.98 -16.99
C ALA A 173 -33.89 -15.02 -17.99
N GLU A 174 -33.39 -16.18 -17.59
CA GLU A 174 -34.06 -17.29 -16.90
C GLU A 174 -33.02 -18.23 -16.28
#